data_AF-A0A7K2P8L2-F1
#
_entry.id   AF-A0A7K2P8L2-F1
#
_cell.length_a   1.000
_cell.length_b   1.000
_cell.length_c   1.000
_cell.angle_alpha   90.00
_cell.angle_beta   90.00
_cell.angle_gamma   90.00
#
_symmetry.space_group_name_H-M   'P 1'
#
loop_
_entity.id
_entity.type
_entity.pdbx_description
1 polymer ?
#
loop_
_entity_poly.entity_id
_entity_poly.type
_entity_poly.pdbx_seq_one_letter_code
_entity_poly.pdbx_strand_id
1 'polypeptide(L)'
;MDYYDLGRHGRPVTTSSPEAQRWFDRGLVWTYAFHHEEAVACFEAAVAADPDCAMAHWGIAHALGPNYNKPWEAFDAEELTRTVDRTHAAVERAHALAGRATPVERALIGALRARYPQASAVE
;
A
#
# COMPACT_ATOMS: atom_id res chain seq x y z
N MET A 1 -19.54 4.15 15.76
CA MET A 1 -20.09 4.23 14.39
C MET A 1 -19.59 3.03 13.64
N ASP A 2 -20.49 2.33 12.95
CA ASP A 2 -20.08 1.28 12.03
C ASP A 2 -19.41 1.94 10.81
N TYR A 3 -18.34 1.31 10.30
CA TYR A 3 -17.61 1.79 9.13
C TYR A 3 -18.47 1.65 7.86
N TYR A 4 -18.15 2.38 6.79
CA TYR A 4 -18.88 2.32 5.51
C TYR A 4 -18.91 0.90 4.93
N ASP A 5 -20.07 0.48 4.39
CA ASP A 5 -20.23 -0.84 3.78
C ASP A 5 -19.64 -0.86 2.36
N LEU A 6 -18.49 -1.53 2.23
CA LEU A 6 -17.75 -1.70 0.98
C LEU A 6 -18.03 -3.05 0.29
N GLY A 7 -18.99 -3.82 0.81
CA GLY A 7 -19.26 -5.18 0.35
C GLY A 7 -18.22 -6.18 0.83
N ARG A 8 -18.06 -7.28 0.08
CA ARG A 8 -17.28 -8.47 0.49
C ARG A 8 -16.06 -8.74 -0.40
N HIS A 9 -15.75 -7.82 -1.32
CA HIS A 9 -14.56 -7.99 -2.13
C HIS A 9 -13.32 -7.87 -1.25
N GLY A 10 -12.34 -8.73 -1.51
CA GLY A 10 -11.12 -8.79 -0.73
C GLY A 10 -10.16 -9.80 -1.32
N ARG A 11 -8.97 -9.84 -0.72
CA ARG A 11 -7.93 -10.78 -1.10
C ARG A 11 -7.24 -11.28 0.17
N PRO A 12 -7.24 -12.60 0.43
CA PRO A 12 -6.46 -13.15 1.53
C PRO A 12 -5.00 -12.76 1.41
N VAL A 13 -4.44 -12.23 2.50
CA VAL A 13 -3.02 -11.92 2.64
C VAL A 13 -2.41 -12.68 3.80
N THR A 14 -1.09 -12.84 3.79
CA THR A 14 -0.34 -13.47 4.86
C THR A 14 -0.35 -12.56 6.10
N THR A 15 -1.31 -12.80 6.98
CA THR A 15 -1.43 -12.19 8.31
C THR A 15 -2.15 -13.18 9.24
N SER A 16 -1.85 -13.14 10.53
CA SER A 16 -2.62 -13.84 11.56
C SER A 16 -3.69 -12.95 12.19
N SER A 17 -3.74 -11.66 11.84
CA SER A 17 -4.68 -10.68 12.39
C SER A 17 -5.92 -10.56 11.49
N PRO A 18 -7.11 -11.01 11.95
CA PRO A 18 -8.35 -10.81 11.20
C PRO A 18 -8.69 -9.33 11.01
N GLU A 19 -8.23 -8.48 11.92
CA GLU A 19 -8.39 -7.04 11.83
C GLU A 19 -7.51 -6.44 10.72
N ALA A 20 -6.24 -6.87 10.62
CA ALA A 20 -5.36 -6.45 9.53
C ALA A 20 -5.90 -6.89 8.16
N GLN A 21 -6.40 -8.13 8.05
CA GLN A 21 -7.06 -8.62 6.83
C GLN A 21 -8.26 -7.74 6.45
N ARG A 22 -9.12 -7.41 7.41
CA ARG A 22 -10.29 -6.55 7.17
C ARG A 22 -9.89 -5.17 6.67
N TRP A 23 -8.90 -4.54 7.30
CA TRP A 23 -8.44 -3.22 6.88
C TRP A 23 -7.71 -3.27 5.53
N PHE A 24 -6.95 -4.32 5.25
CA PHE A 24 -6.35 -4.54 3.93
C PHE A 24 -7.41 -4.65 2.83
N ASP A 25 -8.47 -5.44 3.06
CA ASP A 25 -9.57 -5.58 2.09
C ASP A 25 -10.27 -4.24 1.82
N ARG A 26 -10.51 -3.44 2.86
CA ARG A 26 -11.07 -2.09 2.70
C ARG A 26 -10.16 -1.17 1.88
N GLY A 27 -8.85 -1.18 2.17
CA GLY A 27 -7.87 -0.41 1.42
C GLY A 27 -7.83 -0.81 -0.06
N LEU A 28 -7.99 -2.10 -0.35
CA LEU A 28 -8.07 -2.60 -1.72
C LEU A 28 -9.33 -2.09 -2.45
N VAL A 29 -10.49 -2.14 -1.79
CA VAL A 29 -11.73 -1.62 -2.39
C VAL A 29 -11.66 -0.11 -2.62
N TRP A 30 -11.13 0.66 -1.67
CA TRP A 30 -10.95 2.11 -1.87
C TRP A 30 -9.96 2.45 -2.97
N THR A 31 -8.91 1.64 -3.12
CA THR A 31 -7.98 1.75 -4.26
C THR A 31 -8.72 1.57 -5.58
N TYR A 32 -9.61 0.57 -5.68
CA TYR A 32 -10.41 0.32 -6.88
C TYR A 32 -11.51 1.36 -7.11
N ALA A 33 -11.97 2.03 -6.06
CA ALA A 33 -12.88 3.17 -6.13
C ALA A 33 -12.17 4.50 -6.42
N PHE A 34 -10.84 4.50 -6.67
CA PHE A 34 -10.01 5.69 -6.91
C PHE A 34 -9.97 6.68 -5.73
N HIS A 35 -10.27 6.23 -4.50
CA HIS A 35 -10.19 7.05 -3.29
C HIS A 35 -8.87 6.77 -2.55
N HIS A 36 -7.77 7.30 -3.08
CA HIS A 36 -6.41 6.99 -2.63
C HIS A 36 -6.12 7.33 -1.17
N GLU A 37 -6.62 8.47 -0.66
CA GLU A 37 -6.37 8.90 0.72
C GLU A 37 -6.95 7.90 1.75
N GLU A 38 -8.22 7.57 1.61
CA GLU A 38 -8.88 6.56 2.45
C GLU A 38 -8.28 5.16 2.28
N ALA A 39 -7.84 4.81 1.06
CA ALA A 39 -7.12 3.55 0.84
C ALA A 39 -5.84 3.47 1.68
N VAL A 40 -5.04 4.54 1.69
CA VAL A 40 -3.82 4.64 2.51
C VAL A 40 -4.17 4.57 3.99
N ALA A 41 -5.19 5.29 4.45
CA ALA A 41 -5.63 5.24 5.85
C ALA A 41 -6.03 3.81 6.28
N CYS A 42 -6.71 3.08 5.40
CA CYS A 42 -7.04 1.67 5.64
C CYS A 42 -5.79 0.79 5.71
N PHE A 43 -4.81 0.97 4.82
CA PHE A 43 -3.57 0.20 4.88
C PHE A 43 -2.72 0.54 6.11
N GLU A 44 -2.70 1.80 6.55
CA GLU A 44 -2.07 2.21 7.81
C GLU A 44 -2.77 1.59 9.03
N ALA A 45 -4.11 1.50 9.03
CA ALA A 45 -4.86 0.76 10.04
C ALA A 45 -4.55 -0.74 10.02
N ALA A 46 -4.34 -1.33 8.83
CA ALA A 46 -3.89 -2.72 8.70
C ALA A 46 -2.49 -2.92 9.28
N VAL A 47 -1.55 -1.99 9.05
CA VAL A 47 -0.22 -1.99 9.65
C VAL A 47 -0.30 -1.85 11.17
N ALA A 48 -1.18 -1.00 11.70
CA ALA A 48 -1.37 -0.85 13.14
C ALA A 48 -1.88 -2.15 13.79
N ALA A 49 -2.76 -2.88 13.10
CA ALA A 49 -3.32 -4.14 13.57
C ALA A 49 -2.36 -5.34 13.41
N ASP A 50 -1.45 -5.31 12.42
CA ASP A 50 -0.37 -6.28 12.24
C ASP A 50 0.86 -5.60 11.59
N PRO A 51 1.84 -5.15 12.39
CA PRO A 51 3.03 -4.48 11.88
C PRO A 51 3.92 -5.36 11.00
N ASP A 52 3.75 -6.69 11.07
CA ASP A 52 4.49 -7.69 10.31
C ASP A 52 3.76 -8.10 9.01
N CYS A 53 2.56 -7.59 8.75
CA CYS A 53 1.81 -7.84 7.52
C CYS A 53 2.49 -7.13 6.33
N ALA A 54 3.31 -7.88 5.59
CA ALA A 54 4.04 -7.36 4.42
C ALA A 54 3.10 -6.70 3.39
N MET A 55 1.90 -7.25 3.19
CA MET A 55 0.94 -6.72 2.23
C MET A 55 0.26 -5.42 2.67
N ALA A 56 0.17 -5.13 3.97
CA ALA A 56 -0.32 -3.85 4.45
C ALA A 56 0.66 -2.71 4.07
N HIS A 57 1.96 -2.93 4.26
CA HIS A 57 3.00 -1.99 3.79
C HIS A 57 3.03 -1.86 2.26
N TRP A 58 2.86 -2.96 1.53
CA TRP A 58 2.68 -2.94 0.07
C TRP A 58 1.50 -2.06 -0.35
N GLY A 59 0.38 -2.14 0.38
CA GLY A 59 -0.84 -1.37 0.09
C GLY A 59 -0.61 0.14 0.15
N ILE A 60 0.16 0.61 1.14
CA ILE A 60 0.55 2.03 1.26
C ILE A 60 1.30 2.48 -0.01
N ALA A 61 2.31 1.73 -0.43
CA ALA A 61 3.07 2.04 -1.65
C ALA A 61 2.22 1.94 -2.92
N HIS A 62 1.27 0.99 -2.96
CA HIS A 62 0.36 0.80 -4.09
C HIS A 62 -0.59 1.98 -4.28
N ALA A 63 -1.13 2.51 -3.18
CA ALA A 63 -2.15 3.56 -3.21
C ALA A 63 -1.58 4.99 -3.33
N LEU A 64 -0.36 5.25 -2.83
CA LEU A 64 0.24 6.60 -2.80
C LEU A 64 0.85 7.06 -4.13
N GLY A 65 1.44 6.16 -4.91
CA GLY A 65 2.18 6.59 -6.11
C GLY A 65 1.29 7.05 -7.26
N PRO A 66 1.89 7.37 -8.43
CA PRO A 66 1.15 7.94 -9.54
C PRO A 66 0.10 6.95 -10.03
N ASN A 67 -0.92 7.46 -10.68
CA ASN A 67 -1.95 6.64 -11.29
C ASN A 67 -2.29 7.20 -12.67
N TYR A 68 -3.22 6.55 -13.36
CA TYR A 68 -3.60 6.95 -14.72
C TYR A 68 -4.07 8.42 -14.82
N ASN A 69 -4.67 8.96 -13.76
CA ASN A 69 -5.19 10.33 -13.70
C ASN A 69 -4.19 11.34 -13.13
N LYS A 70 -3.16 10.87 -12.42
CA LYS A 70 -2.11 11.71 -11.82
C LYS A 70 -0.75 11.07 -12.07
N PRO A 71 -0.14 11.30 -13.25
CA PRO A 71 1.22 10.86 -13.54
C PRO A 71 2.24 11.69 -12.74
N TRP A 72 3.51 11.29 -12.71
CA TRP A 72 4.53 11.95 -11.89
C TRP A 72 4.69 13.45 -12.17
N GLU A 73 4.52 13.85 -13.42
CA GLU A 73 4.63 15.23 -13.91
C GLU A 73 3.52 16.13 -13.35
N ALA A 74 2.44 15.54 -12.82
CA ALA A 74 1.34 16.26 -12.19
C ALA A 74 1.53 16.45 -10.67
N PHE A 75 2.63 15.97 -10.09
CA PHE A 75 2.98 16.22 -8.70
C PHE A 75 3.81 17.50 -8.64
N ASP A 76 3.51 18.38 -7.68
CA ASP A 76 4.43 19.46 -7.34
C ASP A 76 5.69 18.89 -6.64
N ALA A 77 6.73 19.72 -6.52
CA ALA A 77 8.03 19.28 -6.01
C ALA A 77 7.98 18.74 -4.56
N GLU A 78 7.14 19.34 -3.70
CA GLU A 78 7.01 18.92 -2.30
C GLU A 78 6.23 17.59 -2.23
N GLU A 79 5.13 17.50 -2.96
CA GLU A 79 4.31 16.31 -3.03
C GLU A 79 5.07 15.13 -3.63
N LEU A 80 5.84 15.36 -4.70
CA LEU A 80 6.67 14.35 -5.33
C LEU A 80 7.71 13.80 -4.35
N THR A 81 8.46 14.69 -3.68
CA THR A 81 9.49 14.32 -2.70
C THR A 81 8.88 13.46 -1.60
N ARG A 82 7.79 13.92 -0.99
CA ARG A 82 7.08 13.19 0.07
C ARG A 82 6.53 11.85 -0.41
N THR A 83 6.00 11.79 -1.62
CA THR A 83 5.41 10.56 -2.19
C THR A 83 6.49 9.53 -2.47
N VAL A 84 7.62 9.92 -3.06
CA VAL A 84 8.74 9.01 -3.35
C VAL A 84 9.33 8.45 -2.06
N ASP A 85 9.58 9.30 -1.06
CA ASP A 85 10.10 8.85 0.24
C ASP A 85 9.15 7.85 0.91
N ARG A 86 7.86 8.18 1.04
CA ARG A 86 6.86 7.30 1.68
C ARG A 86 6.66 5.98 0.92
N THR A 87 6.56 6.02 -0.41
CA THR A 87 6.36 4.80 -1.22
C THR A 87 7.58 3.89 -1.17
N HIS A 88 8.79 4.46 -1.20
CA HIS A 88 10.03 3.71 -1.07
C HIS A 88 10.17 3.09 0.33
N ALA A 89 9.96 3.87 1.39
CA ALA A 89 10.02 3.37 2.76
C ALA A 89 9.02 2.22 2.99
N ALA A 90 7.79 2.38 2.50
CA ALA A 90 6.75 1.36 2.61
C ALA A 90 7.12 0.07 1.85
N VAL A 91 7.68 0.17 0.63
CA VAL A 91 8.04 -1.04 -0.13
C VAL A 91 9.28 -1.75 0.41
N GLU A 92 10.27 -1.02 0.92
CA GLU A 92 11.41 -1.65 1.61
C GLU A 92 10.96 -2.36 2.89
N ARG A 93 10.00 -1.78 3.63
CA ARG A 93 9.40 -2.44 4.79
C ARG A 93 8.63 -3.70 4.40
N ALA A 94 7.84 -3.64 3.34
CA ALA A 94 7.13 -4.81 2.79
C ALA A 94 8.12 -5.91 2.38
N HIS A 95 9.20 -5.53 1.69
CA HIS A 95 10.24 -6.44 1.24
C HIS A 95 10.97 -7.12 2.41
N ALA A 96 11.31 -6.38 3.47
CA ALA A 96 11.93 -6.94 4.67
C ALA A 96 11.06 -8.00 5.37
N LEU A 97 9.73 -7.86 5.30
CA LEU A 97 8.76 -8.78 5.90
C LEU A 97 8.35 -9.93 4.97
N ALA A 98 8.72 -9.86 3.68
CA ALA A 98 8.24 -10.76 2.64
C ALA A 98 8.69 -12.23 2.80
N GLY A 99 9.64 -12.52 3.69
CA GLY A 99 10.13 -13.89 3.95
C GLY A 99 9.04 -14.87 4.39
N ARG A 100 8.00 -14.37 5.09
CA ARG A 100 6.83 -15.16 5.50
C ARG A 100 5.70 -15.17 4.47
N ALA A 101 5.74 -14.27 3.48
CA ALA A 101 4.68 -14.07 2.51
C ALA A 101 4.63 -15.19 1.45
N THR A 102 3.46 -15.38 0.84
CA THR A 102 3.25 -16.32 -0.27
C THR A 102 4.05 -15.91 -1.51
N PRO A 103 4.30 -16.82 -2.46
CA PRO A 103 5.01 -16.49 -3.70
C PRO A 103 4.40 -15.31 -4.48
N VAL A 104 3.07 -15.20 -4.55
CA VAL A 104 2.38 -14.11 -5.26
C VAL A 104 2.57 -12.78 -4.56
N GLU A 105 2.50 -12.75 -3.23
CA GLU A 105 2.74 -11.53 -2.45
C GLU A 105 4.18 -11.05 -2.62
N ARG A 106 5.16 -11.96 -2.54
CA ARG A 106 6.57 -11.62 -2.80
C ARG A 106 6.78 -11.03 -4.18
N ALA A 107 6.12 -11.57 -5.20
CA ALA A 107 6.20 -11.05 -6.56
C ALA A 107 5.62 -9.63 -6.68
N LEU A 108 4.49 -9.36 -6.03
CA LEU A 108 3.87 -8.02 -6.04
C LEU A 108 4.69 -6.99 -5.27
N ILE A 109 5.27 -7.38 -4.14
CA ILE A 109 6.21 -6.56 -3.39
C ILE A 109 7.44 -6.25 -4.25
N GLY A 110 8.00 -7.25 -4.93
CA GLY A 110 9.10 -7.07 -5.87
C GLY A 110 8.76 -6.11 -7.01
N ALA A 111 7.55 -6.19 -7.56
CA ALA A 111 7.10 -5.28 -8.61
C ALA A 111 7.01 -3.82 -8.13
N LEU A 112 6.48 -3.56 -6.93
CA LEU A 112 6.48 -2.20 -6.38
C LEU A 112 7.88 -1.72 -6.03
N ARG A 113 8.80 -2.62 -5.65
CA ARG A 113 10.19 -2.24 -5.36
C ARG A 113 10.91 -1.77 -6.62
N ALA A 114 10.66 -2.42 -7.74
CA ALA A 114 11.13 -1.96 -9.05
C ALA A 114 10.48 -0.62 -9.46
N ARG A 115 9.25 -0.37 -9.04
CA ARG A 115 8.53 0.88 -9.29
C ARG A 115 9.02 2.05 -8.43
N TYR A 116 9.43 1.79 -7.18
CA TYR A 116 9.93 2.79 -6.22
C TYR A 116 11.35 2.41 -5.74
N PRO A 117 12.38 2.49 -6.61
CA PRO A 117 13.70 1.93 -6.32
C PRO A 117 14.54 2.74 -5.33
N GLN A 118 14.14 3.97 -4.99
CA GLN A 118 14.93 4.89 -4.17
C GLN A 118 14.06 5.89 -3.39
N ALA A 119 14.63 6.46 -2.33
CA ALA A 119 13.95 7.38 -1.40
C ALA A 119 13.85 8.85 -1.89
N SER A 120 14.53 9.21 -2.98
CA SER A 120 14.55 10.57 -3.51
C SER A 120 14.03 10.62 -4.94
N ALA A 121 13.26 11.67 -5.26
CA ALA A 121 12.90 11.97 -6.64
C ALA A 121 14.17 12.29 -7.45
N VAL A 122 14.23 11.86 -8.71
CA VAL A 122 15.25 12.30 -9.67
C VAL A 122 14.64 13.45 -10.47
N GLU A 123 15.43 14.48 -10.73
CA GLU A 123 15.09 15.52 -11.72
C GLU A 123 14.98 14.95 -13.15
#